data_AF-A0A9D0A8N6-F1
#
_entry.id   AF-A0A9D0A8N6-F1
#
_cell.length_a   1.000
_cell.length_b   1.000
_cell.length_c   1.000
_cell.angle_alpha   90.00
_cell.angle_beta   90.00
_cell.angle_gamma   90.00
#
_symmetry.space_group_name_H-M   'P 1'
#
loop_
_entity.id
_entity.type
_entity.pdbx_description
1 polymer ?
#
loop_
_entity_poly.entity_id
_entity_poly.type
_entity_poly.pdbx_seq_one_letter_code
_entity_poly.pdbx_strand_id
1 'polypeptide(L)'
;MDHTKQYRDQQEAKQLQNRISSFMKDFKVGTLLHANGIRKLRGVSPLTLFTVIFSLPFEGVNFSQGIVRNPNLGFKKDAAYDFLKNPKHNWRKFMLSLAAIVVRFFDALTSEGREKVLIFDDSTYDRSRSK
;
A
#
# COMPACT_ATOMS: atom_id res chain seq x y z
N MET A 1 20.75 27.55 7.25
CA MET A 1 19.83 26.42 6.99
C MET A 1 18.87 26.38 8.17
N ASP A 2 17.56 26.31 7.96
CA ASP A 2 16.59 26.28 9.07
C ASP A 2 16.52 24.87 9.67
N HIS A 3 17.32 24.65 10.71
CA HIS A 3 17.40 23.39 11.44
C HIS A 3 16.05 22.98 12.07
N THR A 4 15.19 23.94 12.38
CA THR A 4 13.86 23.70 12.95
C THR A 4 12.94 23.05 11.92
N LYS A 5 12.96 23.54 10.68
CA LYS A 5 12.19 22.96 9.58
C LYS A 5 12.62 21.54 9.26
N GLN A 6 13.94 21.32 9.12
CA GLN A 6 14.48 19.98 8.85
C GLN A 6 14.09 18.96 9.93
N TYR A 7 14.10 19.36 11.20
CA TYR A 7 13.72 18.48 12.30
C TYR A 7 12.22 18.12 12.27
N ARG A 8 11.34 19.09 11.92
CA ARG A 8 9.90 18.83 11.75
C ARG A 8 9.63 17.87 10.60
N ASP A 9 10.25 18.10 9.43
CA ASP A 9 10.09 17.24 8.25
C ASP A 9 10.50 15.78 8.57
N GLN A 10 11.59 15.60 9.33
CA GLN A 10 12.03 14.27 9.80
C GLN A 10 11.03 13.62 10.76
N GLN A 11 10.45 14.39 11.69
CA GLN A 11 9.43 13.89 12.60
C GLN A 11 8.16 13.45 11.85
N GLU A 12 7.70 14.25 10.89
CA GLU A 12 6.54 13.93 10.05
C GLU A 12 6.77 12.65 9.24
N ALA A 13 7.94 12.50 8.61
CA ALA A 13 8.30 11.28 7.89
C ALA A 13 8.28 10.04 8.81
N LYS A 14 8.82 10.16 10.02
CA LYS A 14 8.79 9.08 11.01
C LYS A 14 7.37 8.74 11.47
N GLN A 15 6.53 9.74 11.69
CA GLN A 15 5.13 9.52 12.05
C GLN A 15 4.36 8.83 10.93
N LEU A 16 4.59 9.22 9.68
CA LEU A 16 4.00 8.57 8.51
C LEU A 16 4.41 7.10 8.44
N GLN A 17 5.71 6.81 8.56
CA GLN A 17 6.22 5.44 8.52
C GLN A 17 5.64 4.58 9.65
N ASN A 18 5.49 5.15 10.85
CA ASN A 18 4.83 4.46 11.97
C ASN A 18 3.36 4.16 11.66
N ARG A 19 2.60 5.11 11.12
CA ARG A 19 1.18 4.90 10.75
C ARG A 19 1.02 3.81 9.70
N ILE A 20 1.86 3.82 8.67
CA ILE A 20 1.86 2.77 7.63
C ILE A 20 2.21 1.42 8.26
N SER A 21 3.23 1.37 9.12
CA SER A 21 3.64 0.12 9.78
C SER A 21 2.53 -0.44 10.68
N SER A 22 1.86 0.42 11.45
CA SER A 22 0.68 0.03 12.24
C SER A 22 -0.44 -0.48 11.35
N PHE A 23 -0.77 0.23 10.25
CA PHE A 23 -1.79 -0.24 9.30
C PHE A 23 -1.48 -1.64 8.76
N MET A 24 -0.24 -1.90 8.32
CA MET A 24 0.16 -3.21 7.80
C MET A 24 -0.01 -4.33 8.83
N LYS A 25 0.26 -4.02 10.11
CA LYS A 25 0.13 -4.94 11.23
C LYS A 25 -1.33 -5.17 11.62
N ASP A 26 -2.06 -4.10 11.87
CA ASP A 26 -3.41 -4.11 12.44
C ASP A 26 -4.41 -4.72 11.46
N PHE A 27 -4.26 -4.45 10.16
CA PHE A 27 -5.06 -5.03 9.09
C PHE A 27 -4.50 -6.37 8.57
N LYS A 28 -3.46 -6.90 9.22
CA LYS A 28 -2.83 -8.20 8.91
C LYS A 28 -2.50 -8.35 7.42
N VAL A 29 -1.98 -7.29 6.80
CA VAL A 29 -1.79 -7.21 5.35
C VAL A 29 -0.90 -8.36 4.85
N GLY A 30 0.17 -8.69 5.57
CA GLY A 30 1.04 -9.83 5.21
C GLY A 30 0.30 -11.16 5.15
N THR A 31 -0.60 -11.42 6.11
CA THR A 31 -1.45 -12.62 6.13
C THR A 31 -2.42 -12.62 4.96
N LEU A 32 -3.03 -11.48 4.63
CA LEU A 32 -3.93 -11.34 3.49
C LEU A 32 -3.20 -11.57 2.17
N LEU A 33 -2.00 -11.01 1.99
CA LEU A 33 -1.18 -11.26 0.80
C LEU A 33 -0.96 -12.77 0.64
N HIS A 34 -0.54 -13.45 1.70
CA HIS A 34 -0.33 -14.89 1.68
C HIS A 34 -1.61 -15.68 1.38
N ALA A 35 -2.72 -15.35 2.03
CA ALA A 35 -4.02 -16.02 1.80
C ALA A 35 -4.54 -15.87 0.37
N ASN A 36 -4.12 -14.82 -0.34
CA ASN A 36 -4.54 -14.48 -1.70
C ASN A 36 -3.49 -14.82 -2.77
N GLY A 37 -2.57 -15.74 -2.47
CA GLY A 37 -1.60 -16.25 -3.44
C GLY A 37 -0.45 -15.27 -3.75
N ILE A 38 -0.37 -14.15 -3.02
CA ILE A 38 0.72 -13.18 -3.12
C ILE A 38 1.81 -13.61 -2.16
N ARG A 39 2.55 -14.63 -2.58
CA ARG A 39 3.57 -15.31 -1.77
C ARG A 39 4.92 -15.19 -2.43
N LYS A 40 5.95 -15.25 -1.59
CA LYS A 40 7.33 -15.24 -2.05
C LYS A 40 7.70 -16.62 -2.59
N LEU A 41 8.45 -16.64 -3.70
CA LEU A 41 9.22 -17.80 -4.11
C LEU A 41 10.70 -17.65 -3.71
N ARG A 42 11.32 -16.48 -3.94
CA ARG A 42 12.70 -16.10 -3.55
C ARG A 42 12.82 -14.57 -3.36
N GLY A 43 13.95 -14.06 -2.83
CA GLY A 43 14.28 -12.62 -2.88
C GLY A 43 13.81 -11.76 -1.70
N VAL A 44 12.98 -10.74 -1.91
CA VAL A 44 12.43 -9.82 -0.87
C VAL A 44 11.00 -10.21 -0.51
N SER A 45 10.55 -9.90 0.71
CA SER A 45 9.20 -10.31 1.14
C SER A 45 8.09 -9.53 0.40
N PRO A 46 6.96 -10.17 0.04
CA PRO A 46 5.78 -9.51 -0.51
C PRO A 46 5.29 -8.35 0.34
N LEU A 47 5.30 -8.50 1.68
CA LEU A 47 4.91 -7.43 2.59
C LEU A 47 5.84 -6.23 2.47
N THR A 48 7.16 -6.43 2.41
CA THR A 48 8.13 -5.34 2.24
C THR A 48 7.90 -4.59 0.93
N LEU A 49 7.75 -5.32 -0.18
CA LEU A 49 7.49 -4.72 -1.50
C LEU A 49 6.18 -3.95 -1.50
N PHE A 50 5.12 -4.55 -0.95
CA PHE A 50 3.82 -3.92 -0.81
C PHE A 50 3.91 -2.65 0.04
N THR A 51 4.55 -2.68 1.20
CA THR A 51 4.68 -1.53 2.10
C THR A 51 5.39 -0.36 1.43
N VAL A 52 6.49 -0.62 0.72
CA VAL A 52 7.22 0.44 -0.01
C VAL A 52 6.40 1.01 -1.15
N ILE A 53 5.71 0.17 -1.93
CA ILE A 53 4.85 0.67 -3.03
C ILE A 53 3.66 1.46 -2.47
N PHE A 54 3.07 0.99 -1.37
CA PHE A 54 1.94 1.61 -0.70
C PHE A 54 2.30 2.97 -0.09
N SER A 55 3.55 3.18 0.34
CA SER A 55 3.97 4.44 0.95
C SER A 55 4.19 5.57 -0.06
N LEU A 56 4.48 5.25 -1.32
CA LEU A 56 4.83 6.25 -2.36
C LEU A 56 3.85 7.44 -2.45
N PRO A 57 2.51 7.23 -2.52
CA PRO A 57 1.58 8.35 -2.64
C PRO A 57 1.57 9.24 -1.40
N PHE A 58 1.80 8.67 -0.21
CA PHE A 58 1.84 9.42 1.05
C PHE A 58 3.15 10.18 1.23
N GLU A 59 4.23 9.68 0.64
CA GLU A 59 5.54 10.34 0.58
C GLU A 59 5.61 11.40 -0.52
N GLY A 60 4.58 11.51 -1.37
CA GLY A 60 4.54 12.48 -2.48
C GLY A 60 5.54 12.18 -3.61
N VAL A 61 6.02 10.94 -3.71
CA VAL A 61 7.00 10.52 -4.73
C VAL A 61 6.38 9.51 -5.69
N ASN A 62 6.77 9.58 -6.96
CA ASN A 62 6.32 8.60 -7.94
C ASN A 62 7.17 7.32 -7.91
N PHE A 63 6.70 6.25 -8.56
CA PHE A 63 7.40 4.97 -8.64
C PHE A 63 8.85 5.07 -9.16
N SER A 64 9.10 5.97 -10.13
CA SER A 64 10.46 6.15 -10.64
C SER A 64 11.39 6.76 -9.59
N GLN A 65 10.93 7.74 -8.82
CA GLN A 65 11.71 8.38 -7.77
C GLN A 65 11.90 7.46 -6.57
N GLY A 66 10.79 6.93 -6.03
CA GLY A 66 10.80 6.16 -4.79
C GLY A 66 11.36 4.75 -4.92
N ILE A 67 11.35 4.15 -6.13
CA ILE A 67 11.82 2.77 -6.36
C ILE A 67 12.94 2.69 -7.39
N VAL A 68 12.74 3.20 -8.61
CA VAL A 68 13.70 2.96 -9.71
C VAL A 68 15.03 3.67 -9.47
N ARG A 69 14.99 4.92 -8.99
CA ARG A 69 16.16 5.77 -8.77
C ARG A 69 16.61 5.81 -7.30
N ASN A 70 15.96 5.05 -6.42
CA ASN A 70 16.25 5.08 -4.99
C ASN A 70 17.34 4.05 -4.62
N PRO A 71 18.57 4.48 -4.31
CA PRO A 71 19.65 3.55 -3.96
C PRO A 71 19.50 2.97 -2.54
N ASN A 72 18.63 3.55 -1.70
CA ASN A 72 18.50 3.20 -0.28
C ASN A 72 17.56 2.02 -0.05
N LEU A 73 16.93 1.47 -1.09
CA LEU A 73 16.06 0.30 -0.95
C LEU A 73 16.87 -0.99 -0.84
N GLY A 74 16.43 -1.88 0.05
CA GLY A 74 16.96 -3.24 0.16
C GLY A 74 16.62 -4.17 -1.02
N PHE A 75 16.06 -3.63 -2.12
CA PHE A 75 15.74 -4.37 -3.33
C PHE A 75 15.90 -3.50 -4.58
N LYS A 76 16.02 -4.13 -5.74
CA LYS A 76 16.10 -3.47 -7.04
C LYS A 76 14.72 -3.37 -7.69
N LYS A 77 14.55 -2.43 -8.63
CA LYS A 77 13.30 -2.17 -9.36
C LYS A 77 12.62 -3.43 -9.91
N ASP A 78 13.41 -4.42 -10.34
CA ASP A 78 12.89 -5.65 -10.94
C ASP A 78 12.05 -6.44 -9.95
N ALA A 79 12.44 -6.47 -8.66
CA ALA A 79 11.62 -7.11 -7.63
C ALA A 79 10.24 -6.45 -7.46
N ALA A 80 10.16 -5.12 -7.59
CA ALA A 80 8.89 -4.41 -7.53
C ALA A 80 8.05 -4.63 -8.79
N TYR A 81 8.67 -4.65 -9.97
CA TYR A 81 7.96 -4.95 -11.22
C TYR A 81 7.44 -6.38 -11.26
N ASP A 82 8.25 -7.36 -10.87
CA ASP A 82 7.85 -8.76 -10.81
C ASP A 82 6.70 -8.96 -9.82
N PHE A 83 6.77 -8.28 -8.68
CA PHE A 83 5.70 -8.31 -7.68
C PHE A 83 4.37 -7.79 -8.22
N LEU A 84 4.38 -6.65 -8.93
CA LEU A 84 3.17 -6.05 -9.48
C LEU A 84 2.62 -6.82 -10.69
N LYS A 85 3.51 -7.36 -11.53
CA LYS A 85 3.15 -7.99 -12.82
C LYS A 85 2.87 -9.49 -12.73
N ASN A 86 3.11 -10.14 -11.59
CA ASN A 86 2.90 -11.59 -11.48
C ASN A 86 1.41 -11.95 -11.67
N PRO A 87 1.04 -12.69 -12.74
CA PRO A 87 -0.36 -13.02 -13.02
C PRO A 87 -0.96 -14.02 -12.01
N LYS A 88 -0.13 -14.69 -11.21
CA LYS A 88 -0.59 -15.62 -10.16
C LYS A 88 -1.07 -14.89 -8.90
N HIS A 89 -0.79 -13.59 -8.77
CA HIS A 89 -1.23 -12.78 -7.64
C HIS A 89 -2.72 -12.45 -7.77
N ASN A 90 -3.54 -12.92 -6.83
CA ASN A 90 -4.97 -12.63 -6.84
C ASN A 90 -5.28 -11.28 -6.19
N TRP A 91 -4.91 -10.21 -6.90
CA TRP A 91 -5.10 -8.83 -6.46
C TRP A 91 -6.57 -8.49 -6.15
N ARG A 92 -7.51 -8.99 -6.97
CA ARG A 92 -8.95 -8.76 -6.76
C ARG A 92 -9.41 -9.33 -5.43
N LYS A 93 -9.07 -10.58 -5.12
CA LYS A 93 -9.46 -11.22 -3.85
C LYS A 93 -8.74 -10.58 -2.66
N PHE A 94 -7.48 -10.19 -2.81
CA PHE A 94 -6.75 -9.42 -1.80
C PHE A 94 -7.46 -8.10 -1.47
N MET A 95 -7.76 -7.28 -2.49
CA MET A 95 -8.43 -5.98 -2.32
C MET A 95 -9.79 -6.13 -1.67
N LEU A 96 -10.59 -7.11 -2.10
CA LEU A 96 -11.90 -7.39 -1.50
C LEU A 96 -11.76 -7.79 -0.01
N SER A 97 -10.79 -8.64 0.31
CA SER A 97 -10.56 -9.11 1.68
C SER A 97 -10.11 -7.96 2.59
N LEU A 98 -9.19 -7.11 2.11
CA LEU A 98 -8.74 -5.93 2.84
C LEU A 98 -9.88 -4.94 3.04
N ALA A 99 -10.65 -4.63 1.99
CA ALA A 99 -11.80 -3.73 2.07
C ALA A 99 -12.84 -4.22 3.08
N ALA A 100 -13.14 -5.53 3.11
CA ALA A 100 -14.07 -6.11 4.09
C ALA A 100 -13.58 -5.92 5.54
N ILE A 101 -12.28 -6.04 5.81
CA ILE A 101 -11.71 -5.79 7.14
C ILE A 101 -11.78 -4.29 7.48
N VAL A 102 -11.45 -3.42 6.54
CA VAL A 102 -11.53 -1.96 6.72
C VAL A 102 -12.95 -1.52 7.02
N VAL A 103 -13.95 -2.02 6.27
CA VAL A 103 -15.36 -1.74 6.52
C VAL A 103 -15.77 -2.21 7.92
N ARG A 104 -15.39 -3.42 8.33
CA ARG A 104 -15.69 -3.93 9.69
C ARG A 104 -15.02 -3.11 10.79
N PHE A 105 -13.81 -2.62 10.56
CA PHE A 105 -13.11 -1.73 11.48
C PHE A 105 -13.88 -0.43 11.69
N PHE A 106 -14.36 0.19 10.60
CA PHE A 106 -15.18 1.40 10.70
C PHE A 106 -16.57 1.15 11.28
N ASP A 107 -17.17 -0.01 11.02
CA ASP A 107 -18.49 -0.37 11.54
C ASP A 107 -18.54 -0.27 13.07
N ALA A 108 -17.49 -0.77 13.74
CA ALA A 108 -17.34 -0.69 15.19
C ALA A 108 -17.14 0.74 15.74
N LEU A 109 -16.85 1.72 14.87
CA LEU A 109 -16.66 3.12 15.21
C LEU A 109 -17.88 3.99 14.82
N THR A 110 -18.98 3.36 14.40
CA THR A 110 -20.20 4.04 13.96
C THR A 110 -21.43 3.53 14.70
N SER A 111 -22.50 4.32 14.72
CA SER A 111 -23.76 3.92 15.35
C SER A 111 -24.49 2.84 14.55
N GLU A 112 -25.29 2.03 15.22
CA GLU A 112 -26.11 0.98 14.58
C GLU A 112 -27.09 1.54 13.54
N GLY A 113 -27.54 2.80 13.71
CA GLY A 113 -28.42 3.49 12.77
C GLY A 113 -27.73 4.03 11.52
N ARG A 114 -26.42 3.82 11.34
CA ARG A 114 -25.72 4.30 10.15
C ARG A 114 -26.09 3.47 8.93
N GLU A 115 -26.62 4.13 7.92
CA GLU A 115 -26.93 3.51 6.63
C GLU A 115 -25.65 3.01 5.94
N LYS A 116 -25.69 1.75 5.46
CA LYS A 116 -24.62 1.13 4.67
C LYS A 116 -25.07 1.08 3.21
N VAL A 117 -24.37 1.83 2.37
CA VAL A 117 -24.68 1.93 0.93
C VAL A 117 -23.59 1.29 0.08
N LEU A 118 -23.99 0.69 -1.04
CA LEU A 118 -23.08 0.24 -2.10
C LEU A 118 -23.08 1.28 -3.21
N ILE A 119 -21.94 1.93 -3.43
CA ILE A 119 -21.77 2.94 -4.47
C ILE A 119 -21.14 2.28 -5.70
N PHE A 120 -21.81 2.39 -6.84
CA PHE A 120 -21.25 2.05 -8.15
C PHE A 120 -20.72 3.33 -8.79
N ASP A 121 -19.44 3.33 -9.14
CA ASP A 121 -18.80 4.40 -9.89
C ASP A 121 -18.53 3.88 -11.32
N ASP A 122 -19.03 4.58 -12.33
CA ASP A 122 -18.81 4.24 -13.75
C ASP A 122 -17.66 5.05 -14.38
N SER A 123 -16.96 5.85 -13.58
CA SER A 123 -15.84 6.67 -14.01
C SER A 123 -14.84 5.84 -14.82
N THR A 124 -14.71 6.20 -16.10
CA THR A 124 -13.74 5.55 -16.96
C THR A 124 -12.34 5.90 -16.48
N TYR A 125 -11.52 4.90 -16.17
CA TYR A 125 -10.10 5.11 -15.92
C TYR A 125 -9.45 5.63 -17.20
N ASP A 126 -8.92 6.85 -17.18
CA ASP A 126 -8.21 7.40 -18.33
C ASP A 126 -7.02 6.49 -18.69
N ARG A 127 -7.13 5.84 -19.85
CA ARG A 127 -6.08 4.96 -20.40
C ARG A 127 -5.15 5.71 -21.35
N SER A 128 -5.06 7.04 -21.27
CA SER A 128 -4.17 7.89 -22.09
C SER A 128 -2.69 7.47 -22.11
N ARG A 129 -2.26 6.53 -21.26
CA ARG A 129 -0.90 5.96 -21.23
C ARG A 129 -0.81 4.44 -21.41
N SER A 130 -1.88 3.74 -21.79
CA SER A 130 -1.74 2.38 -22.35
C SER A 130 -1.38 2.51 -23.83
N LYS A 131 -0.14 2.17 -24.18
CA LYS A 131 0.17 1.67 -25.52
C LYS A 131 -0.18 0.20 -25.58
#